data_AF-A0A0C2IH67-F1
#
_entry.id   AF-A0A0C2IH67-F1
#
_cell.length_a   1.000
_cell.length_b   1.000
_cell.length_c   1.000
_cell.angle_alpha   90.00
_cell.angle_beta   90.00
_cell.angle_gamma   90.00
#
_symmetry.space_group_name_H-M   'P 1'
#
loop_
_entity.id
_entity.type
_entity.pdbx_description
1 polymer ?
#
loop_
_entity_poly.entity_id
_entity_poly.type
_entity_poly.pdbx_seq_one_letter_code
_entity_poly.pdbx_strand_id
1 'polypeptide(L)'
;MLKAHWNENIHYCTLKKRQNGFYNFCIEGGSDNGQLIVLGSLLAEPVEGKAIPGSVILEINQIKISGCTQSDVQLMVDRYDTLLLTLTFPGQTYFDPDDVLTTDIRAFLSNTFYVNSPEEYLQQTIRANLFRKVSLVTTDSECIKTKRKLALQLGSLRRFSRYGSKRRTFRSCLH
;
A
#
# COMPACT_ATOMS: atom_id res chain seq x y z
N MET A 1 19.38 -7.03 -19.25
CA MET A 1 18.60 -5.78 -19.08
C MET A 1 17.60 -6.06 -17.96
N LEU A 2 17.68 -5.32 -16.85
CA LEU A 2 16.78 -5.49 -15.71
C LEU A 2 15.37 -5.07 -16.15
N LYS A 3 14.41 -5.97 -15.95
CA LYS A 3 13.00 -5.81 -16.33
C LYS A 3 12.33 -4.83 -15.36
N ALA A 4 11.59 -3.85 -15.88
CA ALA A 4 10.91 -2.86 -15.05
C ALA A 4 9.62 -3.45 -14.43
N HIS A 5 9.72 -3.99 -13.21
CA HIS A 5 8.56 -4.45 -12.44
C HIS A 5 7.73 -3.26 -11.92
N TRP A 6 6.43 -3.43 -11.67
CA TRP A 6 5.58 -2.37 -11.08
C TRP A 6 6.13 -1.84 -9.74
N ASN A 7 6.85 -2.68 -8.99
CA ASN A 7 7.53 -2.32 -7.75
C ASN A 7 8.73 -1.38 -7.97
N GLU A 8 9.27 -1.29 -9.19
CA GLU A 8 10.31 -0.33 -9.57
C GLU A 8 9.73 1.05 -9.94
N ASN A 9 8.43 1.12 -10.21
CA ASN A 9 7.69 2.36 -10.50
C ASN A 9 7.00 2.96 -9.27
N ILE A 10 7.44 2.56 -8.08
CA ILE A 10 6.96 3.16 -6.83
C ILE A 10 7.45 4.60 -6.73
N HIS A 11 6.50 5.49 -6.47
CA HIS A 11 6.75 6.89 -6.23
C HIS A 11 6.01 7.36 -5.00
N TYR A 12 6.55 8.39 -4.36
CA TYR A 12 6.01 8.96 -3.14
C TYR A 12 5.43 10.33 -3.43
N CYS A 13 4.38 10.66 -2.69
CA CYS A 13 3.71 11.94 -2.79
C CYS A 13 3.27 12.41 -1.40
N THR A 14 3.49 13.70 -1.12
CA THR A 14 2.96 14.35 0.09
C THR A 14 1.82 15.29 -0.30
N LEU A 15 0.63 15.05 0.25
CA LEU A 15 -0.55 15.91 0.09
C LEU A 15 -0.90 16.57 1.41
N LYS A 16 -1.30 17.85 1.37
CA LYS A 16 -1.75 18.60 2.55
C LYS A 16 -3.16 19.10 2.35
N LYS A 17 -4.00 19.01 3.38
CA LYS A 17 -5.34 19.61 3.38
C LYS A 17 -5.25 21.10 3.10
N ARG A 18 -6.21 21.58 2.31
CA ARG A 18 -6.38 23.03 2.13
C ARG A 18 -7.05 23.64 3.35
N GLN A 19 -7.04 24.98 3.40
CA GLN A 19 -7.68 25.75 4.48
C GLN A 19 -9.19 25.48 4.60
N ASN A 20 -9.83 24.97 3.54
CA ASN A 20 -11.24 24.55 3.55
C ASN A 20 -11.46 23.19 4.22
N GLY A 21 -10.42 22.50 4.70
CA GLY A 21 -10.51 21.21 5.37
C GLY A 21 -10.58 20.00 4.44
N PHE A 22 -10.57 20.20 3.11
CA PHE A 22 -10.67 19.13 2.13
C PHE A 22 -9.34 18.88 1.40
N TYR A 23 -9.19 17.64 0.95
CA TYR A 23 -8.18 17.29 -0.04
C TYR A 23 -8.71 17.51 -1.45
N ASN A 24 -7.82 17.89 -2.36
CA ASN A 24 -8.13 18.15 -3.76
C ASN A 24 -7.89 16.92 -4.66
N PHE A 25 -8.12 15.72 -4.14
CA PHE A 25 -8.04 14.49 -4.94
C PHE A 25 -9.24 13.58 -4.67
N CYS A 26 -9.56 12.74 -5.64
CA CYS A 26 -10.57 11.71 -5.50
C CYS A 26 -9.92 10.36 -5.20
N ILE A 27 -10.57 9.56 -4.35
CA ILE A 27 -10.21 8.16 -4.11
C ILE A 27 -11.20 7.31 -4.89
N GLU A 28 -10.70 6.47 -5.77
CA GLU A 28 -11.50 5.56 -6.60
C GLU A 28 -11.17 4.10 -6.26
N GLY A 29 -12.03 3.18 -6.69
CA GLY A 29 -11.87 1.74 -6.46
C GLY A 29 -12.26 1.33 -5.03
N GLY A 30 -11.50 0.43 -4.43
CA GLY A 30 -11.78 -0.15 -3.11
C GLY A 30 -12.32 -1.58 -3.17
N SER A 31 -12.07 -2.35 -2.10
CA SER A 31 -12.41 -3.78 -2.08
C SER A 31 -13.91 -4.07 -2.12
N ASP A 32 -14.73 -3.11 -1.71
CA ASP A 32 -16.17 -3.08 -1.92
C ASP A 32 -16.57 -3.00 -3.40
N ASN A 33 -15.72 -2.39 -4.24
CA ASN A 33 -15.87 -2.37 -5.70
C ASN A 33 -15.06 -3.48 -6.40
N GLY A 34 -14.42 -4.38 -5.64
CA GLY A 34 -13.54 -5.42 -6.19
C GLY A 34 -12.24 -4.89 -6.78
N GLN A 35 -11.88 -3.63 -6.49
CA GLN A 35 -10.72 -2.96 -7.08
C GLN A 35 -9.72 -2.49 -6.02
N LEU A 36 -8.45 -2.38 -6.40
CA LEU A 36 -7.46 -1.66 -5.60
C LEU A 36 -7.84 -0.19 -5.51
N ILE A 37 -7.28 0.49 -4.51
CA ILE A 37 -7.49 1.92 -4.33
C ILE A 37 -6.67 2.65 -5.39
N VAL A 38 -7.33 3.49 -6.17
CA VAL A 38 -6.72 4.28 -7.24
C VAL A 38 -6.84 5.76 -6.91
N LEU A 39 -5.77 6.50 -7.20
CA LEU A 39 -5.78 7.95 -7.17
C LEU A 39 -6.61 8.44 -8.36
N GLY A 40 -7.77 9.02 -8.10
CA GLY A 40 -8.62 9.60 -9.12
C GLY A 40 -8.15 10.99 -9.55
N SER A 41 -9.12 11.83 -9.94
CA SER A 41 -8.86 13.22 -10.34
C SER A 41 -8.11 14.01 -9.26
N LEU A 42 -7.08 14.76 -9.66
CA LEU A 42 -6.25 15.60 -8.80
C LEU A 42 -6.35 17.07 -9.25
N LEU A 43 -6.86 17.94 -8.39
CA LEU A 43 -7.07 19.37 -8.64
C LEU A 43 -5.98 20.27 -8.03
N ALA A 44 -5.06 19.72 -7.23
CA ALA A 44 -3.97 20.47 -6.62
C ALA A 44 -2.66 19.72 -6.76
N GLU A 45 -1.59 20.45 -7.02
CA GLU A 45 -0.26 19.87 -7.02
C GLU A 45 0.13 19.37 -5.63
N PRO A 46 0.84 18.25 -5.56
CA PRO A 46 1.35 17.75 -4.29
C PRO A 46 2.38 18.71 -3.72
N VAL A 47 2.50 18.72 -2.39
CA VAL A 47 3.52 19.51 -1.70
C VAL A 47 4.91 18.98 -2.05
N GLU A 48 5.03 17.65 -2.17
CA GLU A 48 6.26 16.98 -2.58
C GLU A 48 5.94 15.74 -3.42
N GLY A 49 6.84 15.41 -4.35
CA GLY A 49 6.73 14.22 -5.18
C GLY A 49 5.77 14.39 -6.36
N LYS A 50 5.25 13.27 -6.88
CA LYS A 50 4.38 13.26 -8.05
C LYS A 50 3.11 12.50 -7.71
N ALA A 51 1.96 13.10 -7.99
CA ALA A 51 0.66 12.45 -7.89
C ALA A 51 0.06 12.45 -9.29
N ILE A 52 -0.08 11.26 -9.88
CA ILE A 52 -0.66 11.11 -11.21
C ILE A 52 -1.99 10.36 -11.07
N PRO A 53 -3.09 10.93 -11.56
CA PRO A 53 -4.36 10.23 -11.67
C PRO A 53 -4.23 8.89 -12.39
N GLY A 54 -4.87 7.84 -11.87
CA GLY A 54 -4.75 6.47 -12.33
C GLY A 54 -3.70 5.64 -11.61
N SER A 55 -2.83 6.24 -10.77
CA SER A 55 -1.89 5.48 -9.94
C SER A 55 -2.60 4.69 -8.85
N VAL A 56 -2.16 3.45 -8.60
CA VAL A 56 -2.61 2.62 -7.49
C VAL A 56 -1.97 3.12 -6.19
N ILE A 57 -2.78 3.31 -5.15
CA ILE A 57 -2.33 3.70 -3.81
C ILE A 57 -2.11 2.45 -2.97
N LEU A 58 -0.84 2.20 -2.61
CA LEU A 58 -0.45 1.04 -1.82
C LEU A 58 -0.49 1.34 -0.32
N GLU A 59 -0.03 2.53 0.05
CA GLU A 59 0.08 2.96 1.45
C GLU A 59 -0.31 4.43 1.64
N ILE A 60 -0.90 4.73 2.80
CA ILE A 60 -1.17 6.08 3.30
C ILE A 60 -0.57 6.19 4.69
N ASN A 61 0.33 7.15 4.91
CA ASN A 61 1.00 7.36 6.20
C ASN A 61 1.61 6.07 6.77
N GLN A 62 2.29 5.29 5.91
CA GLN A 62 2.91 3.98 6.24
C GLN A 62 1.91 2.87 6.59
N ILE A 63 0.61 3.10 6.39
CA ILE A 63 -0.44 2.11 6.56
C ILE A 63 -0.76 1.52 5.20
N LYS A 64 -0.62 0.19 5.06
CA LYS A 64 -0.99 -0.49 3.82
C LYS A 64 -2.49 -0.57 3.65
N ILE A 65 -2.98 -0.06 2.51
CA ILE A 65 -4.41 0.05 2.24
C ILE A 65 -4.90 -0.90 1.14
N SER A 66 -4.01 -1.67 0.50
CA SER A 66 -4.40 -2.66 -0.50
C SER A 66 -5.39 -3.67 0.10
N GLY A 67 -6.59 -3.78 -0.48
CA GLY A 67 -7.68 -4.62 0.05
C GLY A 67 -8.61 -3.93 1.06
N CYS A 68 -8.39 -2.66 1.41
CA CYS A 68 -9.34 -1.85 2.18
C CYS A 68 -10.52 -1.38 1.32
N THR A 69 -11.63 -1.01 1.97
CA THR A 69 -12.79 -0.41 1.30
C THR A 69 -12.53 1.03 0.94
N GLN A 70 -13.25 1.55 -0.05
CA GLN A 70 -13.18 2.98 -0.39
C GLN A 70 -13.54 3.85 0.82
N SER A 71 -14.60 3.48 1.55
CA SER A 71 -15.06 4.21 2.74
C SER A 71 -14.02 4.24 3.87
N ASP A 72 -13.35 3.12 4.16
CA ASP A 72 -12.33 3.07 5.21
C ASP A 72 -11.13 3.97 4.87
N VAL A 73 -10.76 3.99 3.59
CA VAL A 73 -9.66 4.81 3.10
C VAL A 73 -10.04 6.29 3.11
N GLN A 74 -11.26 6.65 2.73
CA GLN A 74 -11.75 8.02 2.83
C GLN A 74 -11.72 8.52 4.29
N LEU A 75 -12.21 7.72 5.24
CA LEU A 75 -12.16 8.04 6.67
C LEU A 75 -10.72 8.18 7.20
N MET A 76 -9.79 7.37 6.67
CA MET A 76 -8.37 7.48 6.99
C MET A 76 -7.79 8.79 6.47
N VAL A 77 -8.11 9.16 5.24
CA VAL A 77 -7.69 10.43 4.62
C VAL A 77 -8.21 11.61 5.43
N ASP A 78 -9.50 11.62 5.76
CA ASP A 78 -10.14 12.71 6.49
C ASP A 78 -9.58 12.91 7.92
N ARG A 79 -8.91 11.90 8.49
CA ARG A 79 -8.31 11.97 9.83
C ARG A 79 -7.03 12.80 9.89
N TYR A 80 -6.25 12.84 8.82
CA TYR A 80 -4.94 13.49 8.83
C TYR A 80 -4.99 14.83 8.11
N ASP A 81 -4.10 15.76 8.46
CA ASP A 81 -3.93 17.03 7.73
C ASP A 81 -2.88 16.90 6.62
N THR A 82 -1.95 15.96 6.77
CA THR A 82 -0.92 15.63 5.80
C THR A 82 -0.97 14.13 5.51
N LEU A 83 -0.91 13.77 4.23
CA LEU A 83 -0.84 12.39 3.75
C LEU A 83 0.49 12.16 3.05
N LEU A 84 1.17 11.11 3.46
CA LEU A 84 2.27 10.50 2.73
C LEU A 84 1.70 9.30 1.96
N LEU A 85 1.62 9.42 0.64
CA LEU A 85 1.13 8.37 -0.24
C LEU A 85 2.29 7.61 -0.86
N THR A 86 2.20 6.28 -0.82
CA THR A 86 3.03 5.38 -1.63
C THR A 86 2.20 4.92 -2.81
N LEU A 87 2.61 5.33 -4.01
CA LEU A 87 1.87 5.15 -5.26
C LEU A 87 2.68 4.29 -6.23
N THR A 88 2.00 3.58 -7.12
CA THR A 88 2.62 2.93 -8.28
C THR A 88 1.72 3.07 -9.50
N PHE A 89 2.33 3.15 -10.68
CA PHE A 89 1.55 3.11 -11.91
C PHE A 89 1.08 1.69 -12.18
N PRO A 90 -0.19 1.49 -12.60
CA PRO A 90 -0.56 0.28 -13.31
C PRO A 90 0.20 0.27 -14.64
N GLY A 91 1.45 -0.18 -14.60
CA GLY A 91 2.35 -0.21 -15.74
C GLY A 91 2.10 -1.47 -16.54
N GLN A 92 1.90 -1.31 -17.85
CA GLN A 92 2.03 -2.39 -18.81
C GLN A 92 3.52 -2.56 -19.10
N THR A 93 4.13 -3.66 -18.65
CA THR A 93 5.47 -4.01 -19.15
C THR A 93 5.28 -4.66 -20.52
N TYR A 94 6.03 -4.20 -21.53
CA TYR A 94 5.92 -4.71 -22.91
C TYR A 94 6.42 -6.16 -23.05
N PHE A 95 7.02 -6.72 -21.98
CA PHE A 95 7.77 -7.96 -22.02
C PHE A 95 7.16 -9.10 -21.19
N ASP A 96 6.22 -8.81 -20.28
CA ASP A 96 5.39 -9.80 -19.62
C ASP A 96 3.96 -9.27 -19.47
N PRO A 97 2.99 -9.75 -20.27
CA PRO A 97 1.58 -9.34 -20.14
C PRO A 97 0.98 -9.71 -18.77
N ASP A 98 1.64 -10.60 -18.02
CA ASP A 98 1.27 -11.04 -16.67
C ASP A 98 1.88 -10.17 -15.54
N ASP A 99 2.83 -9.27 -15.86
CA ASP A 99 3.52 -8.37 -14.91
C ASP A 99 2.82 -7.00 -14.80
N VAL A 100 1.52 -6.99 -15.12
CA VAL A 100 0.65 -5.84 -15.00
C VAL A 100 0.05 -5.84 -13.61
N LEU A 101 0.32 -4.79 -12.83
CA LEU A 101 -0.46 -4.54 -11.62
C LEU A 101 -1.89 -4.20 -12.03
N THR A 102 -2.74 -5.22 -12.05
CA THR A 102 -4.18 -5.05 -12.30
C THR A 102 -4.83 -4.36 -11.11
N THR A 103 -5.74 -3.44 -11.41
CA THR A 103 -6.60 -2.84 -10.40
C THR A 103 -7.65 -3.81 -9.90
N ASP A 104 -7.96 -4.90 -10.63
CA ASP A 104 -8.92 -5.90 -10.19
C ASP A 104 -8.31 -6.83 -9.13
N ILE A 105 -8.86 -6.76 -7.91
CA ILE A 105 -8.37 -7.56 -6.78
C ILE A 105 -8.55 -9.06 -7.04
N ARG A 106 -9.65 -9.47 -7.69
CA ARG A 106 -9.93 -10.90 -7.92
C ARG A 106 -8.94 -11.48 -8.91
N ALA A 107 -8.70 -10.76 -10.01
CA ALA A 107 -7.70 -11.13 -11.00
C ALA A 107 -6.29 -11.17 -10.40
N PHE A 108 -5.93 -10.20 -9.55
CA PHE A 108 -4.63 -10.20 -8.89
C PHE A 108 -4.46 -11.37 -7.91
N LEU A 109 -5.52 -11.73 -7.16
CA LEU A 109 -5.49 -12.81 -6.18
C LEU A 109 -5.56 -14.21 -6.79
N SER A 110 -6.04 -14.35 -8.03
CA SER A 110 -6.06 -15.63 -8.75
C SER A 110 -4.69 -16.04 -9.29
N ASN A 111 -3.76 -15.09 -9.43
CA ASN A 111 -2.42 -15.38 -9.95
C ASN A 111 -1.55 -16.09 -8.91
N THR A 112 -0.63 -16.93 -9.38
CA THR A 112 0.40 -17.56 -8.56
C THR A 112 1.73 -16.86 -8.81
N PHE A 113 2.30 -16.27 -7.76
CA PHE A 113 3.58 -15.56 -7.83
C PHE A 113 4.71 -16.36 -7.19
N TYR A 114 5.96 -16.02 -7.54
CA TYR A 114 7.13 -16.60 -6.91
C TYR A 114 7.17 -16.29 -5.41
N VAL A 115 7.70 -17.21 -4.62
CA VAL A 115 7.83 -17.03 -3.17
C VAL A 115 8.79 -15.87 -2.86
N ASN A 116 8.42 -15.01 -1.91
CA ASN A 116 9.09 -13.76 -1.52
C ASN A 116 9.14 -12.69 -2.62
N SER A 117 8.30 -12.80 -3.64
CA SER A 117 8.14 -11.74 -4.64
C SER A 117 7.36 -10.54 -4.09
N PRO A 118 7.57 -9.32 -4.61
CA PRO A 118 6.76 -8.15 -4.27
C PRO A 118 5.25 -8.40 -4.45
N GLU A 119 4.88 -9.19 -5.46
CA GLU A 119 3.52 -9.55 -5.79
C GLU A 119 2.91 -10.46 -4.73
N GLU A 120 3.65 -11.47 -4.24
CA GLU A 120 3.20 -12.33 -3.14
C GLU A 120 2.96 -11.49 -1.88
N TYR A 121 3.86 -10.56 -1.56
CA TYR A 121 3.70 -9.67 -0.41
C TYR A 121 2.47 -8.76 -0.54
N LEU A 122 2.21 -8.24 -1.74
CA LEU A 122 1.01 -7.47 -2.02
C LEU A 122 -0.25 -8.34 -1.89
N GLN A 123 -0.24 -9.58 -2.41
CA GLN A 123 -1.36 -10.51 -2.24
C GLN A 123 -1.64 -10.82 -0.76
N GLN A 124 -0.59 -11.07 0.04
CA GLN A 124 -0.73 -11.30 1.47
C GLN A 124 -1.34 -10.08 2.18
N THR A 125 -0.92 -8.87 1.79
CA THR A 125 -1.48 -7.61 2.31
C THR A 125 -2.96 -7.48 1.96
N ILE A 126 -3.34 -7.71 0.71
CA ILE A 126 -4.74 -7.66 0.26
C ILE A 126 -5.58 -8.68 1.05
N ARG A 127 -5.14 -9.94 1.14
CA ARG A 127 -5.84 -11.01 1.88
C ARG A 127 -6.03 -10.63 3.36
N ALA A 128 -5.01 -10.07 4.00
CA ALA A 128 -5.09 -9.64 5.39
C ALA A 128 -6.14 -8.54 5.61
N ASN A 129 -6.18 -7.54 4.73
CA ASN A 129 -7.13 -6.43 4.82
C ASN A 129 -8.57 -6.85 4.50
N LEU A 130 -8.78 -7.72 3.50
CA LEU A 130 -10.07 -8.33 3.22
C LEU A 130 -10.57 -9.17 4.41
N PHE A 131 -9.69 -9.98 5.00
CA PHE A 131 -10.03 -10.79 6.17
C PHE A 131 -10.39 -9.94 7.38
N ARG A 132 -9.71 -8.80 7.60
CA ARG A 132 -10.05 -7.85 8.68
C ARG A 132 -11.49 -7.36 8.55
N LYS A 133 -11.96 -7.07 7.34
CA LYS A 133 -13.36 -6.69 7.08
C LYS A 133 -14.32 -7.84 7.31
N VAL A 134 -14.06 -9.01 6.70
CA VAL A 134 -14.93 -10.20 6.84
C VAL A 134 -15.10 -10.58 8.31
N SER A 135 -14.02 -10.49 9.08
CA SER A 135 -14.01 -10.89 10.47
C SER A 135 -14.49 -9.83 11.48
N LEU A 136 -14.89 -8.64 11.00
CA LEU A 136 -15.75 -7.71 11.73
C LEU A 136 -17.24 -8.00 11.46
N VAL A 137 -17.53 -8.61 10.31
CA VAL A 137 -18.88 -8.98 9.86
C VAL A 137 -19.28 -10.36 10.39
N THR A 138 -18.33 -11.27 10.61
CA THR A 138 -18.59 -12.60 11.19
C THR A 138 -18.22 -12.63 12.68
N THR A 139 -19.24 -12.56 13.53
CA THR A 139 -19.11 -12.79 14.99
C THR A 139 -19.10 -14.28 15.35
N ASP A 140 -18.57 -15.15 14.48
CA ASP A 140 -18.48 -16.57 14.77
C ASP A 140 -17.21 -16.87 15.58
N SER A 141 -17.43 -17.41 16.78
CA SER A 141 -16.46 -17.62 17.85
C SER A 141 -15.18 -18.39 17.45
N GLU A 142 -15.22 -19.17 16.37
CA GLU A 142 -14.05 -19.87 15.83
C GLU A 142 -13.06 -18.94 15.12
N CYS A 143 -13.53 -17.90 14.41
CA CYS A 143 -12.66 -16.98 13.67
C CYS A 143 -11.75 -16.16 14.61
N ILE A 144 -12.20 -15.93 15.86
CA ILE A 144 -11.44 -15.20 16.89
C ILE A 144 -10.21 -16.01 17.35
N LYS A 145 -10.32 -17.34 17.43
CA LYS A 145 -9.21 -18.22 17.83
C LYS A 145 -8.11 -18.25 16.75
N THR A 146 -8.51 -18.29 15.49
CA THR A 146 -7.60 -18.26 14.33
C THR A 146 -6.86 -16.92 14.23
N LYS A 147 -7.54 -15.80 14.55
CA LYS A 147 -6.93 -14.46 14.64
C LYS A 147 -5.81 -14.36 15.67
N ARG A 148 -6.00 -14.90 16.88
CA ARG A 148 -4.94 -14.88 17.92
C ARG A 148 -3.70 -15.66 17.45
N LYS A 149 -3.90 -16.77 16.75
CA LYS A 149 -2.82 -17.60 16.23
C LYS A 149 -2.03 -16.90 15.11
N LEU A 150 -2.71 -16.27 14.16
CA LEU A 150 -2.08 -15.51 13.06
C LEU A 150 -1.42 -14.20 13.53
N ALA A 151 -2.04 -13.48 14.47
CA ALA A 151 -1.46 -12.27 15.04
C ALA A 151 -0.16 -12.56 15.84
N LEU A 152 -0.10 -13.70 16.53
CA LEU A 152 1.13 -14.16 17.20
C LEU A 152 2.22 -14.56 16.21
N GLN A 153 1.86 -15.16 15.07
CA GLN A 153 2.82 -15.52 14.02
C GLN A 153 3.36 -14.28 13.28
N LEU A 154 2.51 -13.28 12.98
CA LEU A 154 2.95 -12.03 12.34
C LEU A 154 3.67 -11.09 13.32
N GLY A 155 3.36 -11.17 14.62
CA GLY A 155 4.07 -10.45 15.68
C GLY A 155 5.50 -10.93 15.93
N SER A 156 5.84 -12.17 15.54
CA SER A 156 7.22 -12.68 15.62
C SER A 156 8.10 -12.17 14.46
N LEU A 157 7.52 -11.90 13.29
CA LEU A 157 8.23 -11.38 12.10
C LEU A 157 8.64 -9.91 12.24
N ARG A 158 7.99 -9.11 13.11
CA ARG A 158 8.38 -7.71 13.36
C ARG A 158 9.70 -7.54 14.13
N ARG A 159 10.38 -8.63 14.51
CA ARG A 159 11.65 -8.56 15.25
C ARG A 159 12.91 -8.62 14.38
N PHE A 160 12.80 -8.77 13.05
CA PHE A 160 13.96 -8.76 12.14
C PHE A 160 13.82 -7.70 11.05
N SER A 161 14.25 -6.48 11.36
CA SER A 161 14.98 -5.59 10.44
C SER A 161 15.44 -4.34 11.22
N ARG A 162 16.48 -4.51 12.05
CA ARG A 162 17.32 -3.37 12.42
C ARG A 162 18.27 -3.16 11.24
N TYR A 163 18.01 -2.10 10.48
CA TYR A 163 18.96 -1.53 9.53
C TYR A 163 20.34 -1.41 10.17
N GLY A 164 21.30 -2.16 9.63
CA GLY A 164 22.73 -1.95 9.88
C GLY A 164 23.17 -0.69 9.15
N SER A 165 23.25 0.43 9.87
CA SER A 165 23.90 1.64 9.37
C SER A 165 25.32 1.70 9.93
N LYS A 166 26.29 1.34 9.09
CA LYS A 166 27.73 1.52 9.33
C LYS A 166 28.03 3.02 9.48
N ARG A 167 28.25 3.49 10.70
CA ARG A 167 28.90 4.78 10.96
C ARG A 167 30.39 4.64 10.63
N ARG A 168 30.82 5.21 9.50
CA ARG A 168 32.22 5.57 9.25
C ARG A 168 32.56 6.77 10.14
N THR A 169 33.40 6.55 11.14
CA THR A 169 34.08 7.62 11.89
C THR A 169 35.26 8.13 11.06
N PHE A 170 35.19 9.37 10.60
CA PHE A 170 36.37 10.11 10.17
C PHE A 170 37.01 10.77 11.40
N ARG A 171 38.28 10.42 11.62
CA ARG A 171 39.16 10.98 12.65
C ARG A 171 39.49 12.44 12.34
N SER A 172 39.40 13.31 13.34
CA SER A 172 40.11 14.59 13.38
C SER A 172 41.29 14.48 14.32
N CYS A 173 42.49 14.71 13.80
CA CYS A 173 43.71 14.97 14.56
C CYS A 173 43.56 16.21 15.45
N LEU A 174 44.04 16.15 16.69
CA LEU A 174 44.67 17.26 17.42
C LEU A 174 45.27 16.74 18.74
N HIS A 175 46.55 17.11 18.95
CA HIS A 175 47.48 16.82 20.04
C HIS A 175 48.18 15.46 20.01
#